data_AF-A0A8J7UUM3-F1
#
_entry.id   AF-A0A8J7UUM3-F1
#
_cell.length_a   1.000
_cell.length_b   1.000
_cell.length_c   1.000
_cell.angle_alpha   90.00
_cell.angle_beta   90.00
_cell.angle_gamma   90.00
#
_symmetry.space_group_name_H-M   'P 1'
#
loop_
_entity.id
_entity.type
_entity.pdbx_description
1 polymer ?
#
loop_
_entity_poly.entity_id
_entity_poly.type
_entity_poly.pdbx_seq_one_letter_code
_entity_poly.pdbx_strand_id
1 'polypeptide(L)' 'MGNILYLVAVVLVVAWLIGFAGYSAGGIIHILLVIAAIAILLQVIQGRRIA' A
#
# COMPACT_ATOMS: atom_id res chain seq x y z
N MET A 1 19.42 8.80 -0.95
CA MET A 1 18.20 8.54 -1.76
C MET A 1 17.14 7.69 -1.03
N GLY A 2 17.17 7.54 0.31
CA GLY A 2 16.14 6.77 1.05
C GLY A 2 14.84 7.53 1.34
N ASN A 3 14.85 8.86 1.20
CA ASN A 3 13.75 9.72 1.67
C ASN A 3 12.49 9.64 0.80
N ILE A 4 12.63 9.41 -0.51
CA ILE A 4 11.51 9.36 -1.45
C ILE A 4 10.75 8.04 -1.31
N LEU A 5 11.46 6.91 -1.19
CA LEU A 5 10.85 5.60 -0.97
C LEU A 5 10.11 5.52 0.37
N TYR A 6 10.68 6.13 1.41
CA TYR A 6 10.03 6.25 2.72
C TYR A 6 8.75 7.11 2.64
N LEU A 7 8.81 8.27 1.97
CA LEU A 7 7.64 9.11 1.73
C LEU A 7 6.54 8.35 0.97
N VAL A 8 6.89 7.63 -0.08
CA VAL A 8 5.95 6.80 -0.83
C VAL A 8 5.34 5.73 0.05
N ALA A 9 6.13 5.01 0.84
CA ALA A 9 5.64 4.00 1.77
C ALA A 9 4.66 4.59 2.81
N VAL A 10 4.98 5.74 3.37
CA VAL A 10 4.13 6.43 4.36
C VAL A 10 2.82 6.90 3.75
N VAL A 11 2.85 7.61 2.61
CA VAL A 11 1.65 8.08 1.90
C VAL A 11 0.71 6.93 1.60
N LEU A 12 1.28 5.80 1.24
CA LEU A 12 0.54 4.65 0.76
C LEU A 12 -0.06 3.81 1.90
N VAL A 13 0.58 3.77 3.08
CA VAL A 13 -0.04 3.28 4.32
C VAL A 13 -1.19 4.18 4.78
N VAL A 14 -1.02 5.51 4.69
CA VAL A 14 -2.06 6.49 5.08
C VAL A 14 -3.26 6.39 4.14
N ALA A 15 -3.04 6.34 2.82
CA ALA A 15 -4.10 6.14 1.84
C ALA A 15 -4.86 4.82 2.05
N TRP A 16 -4.17 3.74 2.43
CA TRP A 16 -4.79 2.46 2.79
C TRP A 16 -5.68 2.56 4.03
N LEU A 17 -5.20 3.21 5.10
CA LEU A 17 -6.00 3.42 6.32
C LEU A 17 -7.26 4.25 6.06
N ILE A 18 -7.15 5.30 5.24
CA ILE A 18 -8.28 6.14 4.83
C ILE A 18 -9.27 5.32 3.99
N GLY A 19 -8.78 4.50 3.06
CA GLY A 19 -9.61 3.61 2.23
C GLY A 19 -10.32 2.53 3.06
N PHE A 20 -9.62 1.94 4.04
CA PHE A 20 -10.17 0.92 4.94
C PHE A 20 -11.24 1.48 5.88
N ALA A 21 -11.00 2.65 6.47
CA ALA A 21 -11.92 3.25 7.43
C ALA A 21 -13.10 4.00 6.78
N GLY A 22 -12.91 4.58 5.59
CA GLY A 22 -13.92 5.40 4.92
C GLY A 22 -14.94 4.62 4.09
N TYR A 23 -14.61 3.38 3.68
CA TYR A 23 -15.43 2.64 2.73
C TYR A 23 -15.89 1.28 3.31
N SER A 24 -17.00 1.30 4.06
CA SER A 24 -17.95 0.16 4.15
C SER A 24 -18.63 -0.14 2.79
N ALA A 25 -17.98 0.20 1.68
CA ALA A 25 -18.50 0.07 0.34
C ALA A 25 -18.12 -1.31 -0.20
N GLY A 26 -19.07 -2.25 -0.17
CA GLY A 26 -19.21 -3.44 -1.03
C GLY A 26 -17.96 -4.28 -1.34
N GLY A 27 -18.05 -5.60 -1.14
CA GLY A 27 -16.94 -6.57 -1.21
C GLY A 27 -15.92 -6.43 -2.36
N ILE A 28 -16.29 -5.87 -3.53
CA ILE A 28 -15.37 -5.61 -4.64
C ILE A 28 -14.29 -4.57 -4.31
N ILE A 29 -14.62 -3.43 -3.68
CA ILE A 29 -13.64 -2.39 -3.35
C ILE A 29 -12.66 -2.92 -2.29
N HIS A 30 -13.17 -3.73 -1.36
CA HIS A 30 -12.35 -4.37 -0.34
C HIS A 30 -11.32 -5.33 -0.96
N ILE A 31 -11.72 -6.15 -1.93
CA ILE A 31 -10.81 -7.07 -2.64
C ILE A 31 -9.73 -6.29 -3.41
N LEU A 32 -10.10 -5.22 -4.10
CA LEU A 32 -9.14 -4.39 -4.84
C LEU A 32 -8.13 -3.71 -3.89
N LEU A 33 -8.58 -3.24 -2.72
CA LEU A 33 -7.70 -2.68 -1.67
C LEU A 33 -6.75 -3.71 -1.08
N VAL A 34 -7.22 -4.94 -0.85
CA VAL A 34 -6.36 -6.05 -0.37
C VAL A 34 -5.28 -6.38 -1.39
N ILE A 35 -5.62 -6.46 -2.68
CA ILE A 35 -4.63 -6.71 -3.76
C ILE A 35 -3.61 -5.58 -3.82
N ALA A 36 -4.04 -4.32 -3.72
CA ALA A 36 -3.13 -3.18 -3.68
C ALA A 36 -2.15 -3.28 -2.49
N ALA A 37 -2.65 -3.55 -1.28
CA ALA A 37 -1.80 -3.73 -0.09
C ALA A 37 -0.77 -4.87 -0.25
N ILE A 38 -1.15 -5.99 -0.86
CA ILE A 38 -0.22 -7.09 -1.15
C ILE A 38 0.85 -6.67 -2.16
N ALA A 39 0.47 -6.01 -3.27
CA ALA A 39 1.43 -5.54 -4.28
C ALA A 39 2.46 -4.58 -3.68
N ILE A 40 2.03 -3.72 -2.77
CA ILE A 40 2.89 -2.81 -2.00
C ILE A 40 3.84 -3.58 -1.09
N LEU A 41 3.33 -4.53 -0.31
CA LEU A 41 4.15 -5.38 0.56
C LEU A 41 5.22 -6.11 -0.25
N LEU A 42 4.84 -6.69 -1.39
CA LEU A 42 5.76 -7.32 -2.32
C LEU A 42 6.81 -6.33 -2.84
N GLN A 43 6.42 -5.11 -3.20
CA GLN A 43 7.35 -4.08 -3.68
C GLN A 43 8.32 -3.61 -2.58
N VAL A 44 7.86 -3.45 -1.34
CA VAL A 44 8.70 -3.07 -0.19
C VAL A 44 9.67 -4.20 0.19
N ILE A 45 9.22 -5.45 0.12
CA ILE A 45 10.06 -6.63 0.40
C ILE A 45 11.07 -6.86 -0.73
N GLN A 46 10.64 -6.75 -1.99
CA GLN A 46 11.48 -6.94 -3.18
C GLN A 46 12.41 -5.76 -3.46
N GLY A 47 12.06 -4.54 -3.04
CA GLY A 47 12.88 -3.33 -3.19
C GLY A 47 14.24 -3.40 -2.48
N ARG A 48 14.51 -4.44 -1.69
CA ARG A 48 15.82 -4.77 -1.14
C ARG A 48 16.69 -5.69 -2.01
N ARG A 49 16.20 -6.14 -3.18
CA ARG A 49 16.91 -7.09 -4.06
C ARG A 49 17.36 -6.46 -5.39
N ILE A 50 17.74 -5.19 -5.34
CA ILE A 50 18.59 -4.56 -6.35
C ILE A 50 19.76 -3.94 -5.59
N ALA A 51 20.66 -4.81 -5.13
CA ALA A 51 22.00 -4.49 -4.65
C ALA A 51 22.94 -5.55 -5.22
#